data_AF-X0Z2I5-F1
#
_entry.id   AF-X0Z2I5-F1
#
_cell.length_a   1.000
_cell.length_b   1.000
_cell.length_c   1.000
_cell.angle_alpha   90.00
_cell.angle_beta   90.00
_cell.angle_gamma   90.00
#
_symmetry.space_group_name_H-M   'P 1'
#
loop_
_entity.id
_entity.type
_entity.pdbx_description
1 polymer ?
#
loop_
_entity_poly.entity_id
_entity_poly.type
_entity_poly.pdbx_seq_one_letter_code
_entity_poly.pdbx_strand_id
1 'polypeptide(L)'
;HANEFKPICKKARKIANEKIKSAGVKLEYKVGTMIELPRAALTADKIAEEAEFFSFGTNDLTQTTFGISRDDAEGKFLMKYVDEKILEENPFEVLDLEGVGKLVELGTKLGRETRPNLEVGICGEHGGEPQSVEFCHSVGLNYVSCSPFRVPIARLAAAQAVIKEKEKN
;
A
#
# COMPACT_ATOMS: atom_id res chain seq x y z
N HIS A 1 -2.51 14.71 -3.24
CA HIS A 1 -2.02 15.74 -2.28
C HIS A 1 -2.98 15.86 -1.09
N ALA A 2 -2.51 16.25 0.11
CA ALA A 2 -3.39 16.63 1.24
C ALA A 2 -4.52 17.63 0.87
N ASN A 3 -4.27 18.59 -0.03
CA ASN A 3 -5.29 19.57 -0.47
C ASN A 3 -6.37 18.95 -1.38
N GLU A 4 -6.09 17.82 -2.02
CA GLU A 4 -7.09 17.03 -2.75
C GLU A 4 -7.89 16.15 -1.78
N PHE A 5 -7.21 15.52 -0.83
CA PHE A 5 -7.83 14.58 0.10
C PHE A 5 -8.76 15.26 1.13
N LYS A 6 -8.32 16.38 1.72
CA LYS A 6 -9.06 17.17 2.73
C LYS A 6 -10.53 17.44 2.36
N PRO A 7 -10.86 18.06 1.20
CA PRO A 7 -12.24 18.35 0.86
C PRO A 7 -13.09 17.09 0.63
N ILE A 8 -12.50 16.03 0.07
CA ILE A 8 -13.19 14.75 -0.18
C ILE A 8 -13.51 14.07 1.16
N CYS A 9 -12.54 14.01 2.07
CA CYS A 9 -12.74 13.46 3.42
C CYS A 9 -13.84 14.20 4.18
N LYS A 10 -13.84 15.53 4.17
CA LYS A 10 -14.89 16.36 4.79
C LYS A 10 -16.27 16.07 4.19
N LYS A 11 -16.36 15.96 2.86
CA LYS A 11 -17.62 15.64 2.17
C LYS A 11 -18.12 14.24 2.53
N ALA A 12 -17.23 13.24 2.54
CA ALA A 12 -17.57 11.86 2.89
C ALA A 12 -18.10 11.77 4.33
N ARG A 13 -17.41 12.38 5.30
CA ARG A 13 -17.85 12.41 6.70
C ARG A 13 -19.20 13.10 6.88
N LYS A 14 -19.42 14.23 6.20
CA LYS A 14 -20.71 14.94 6.24
C LYS A 14 -21.86 14.03 5.81
N ILE A 15 -21.74 13.40 4.65
CA ILE A 15 -22.77 12.51 4.09
C ILE A 15 -22.98 11.29 4.99
N ALA A 16 -21.90 10.66 5.44
CA ALA A 16 -21.97 9.49 6.32
C ALA A 16 -22.71 9.84 7.63
N ASN A 17 -22.34 10.94 8.29
CA ASN A 17 -22.96 11.37 9.53
C ASN A 17 -24.45 11.70 9.38
N GLU A 18 -24.83 12.36 8.28
CA GLU A 18 -26.24 12.65 7.97
C GLU A 18 -27.04 11.35 7.81
N LYS A 19 -26.49 10.36 7.09
CA LYS A 19 -27.15 9.06 6.88
C LYS A 19 -27.26 8.24 8.16
N ILE A 20 -26.17 8.14 8.93
CA ILE A 20 -26.14 7.44 10.22
C ILE A 20 -27.18 8.03 11.17
N LYS A 21 -27.23 9.37 11.26
CA LYS A 21 -28.24 10.08 12.07
C LYS A 21 -29.66 9.79 11.59
N SER A 22 -29.91 9.82 10.29
CA SER A 22 -31.25 9.56 9.73
C SER A 22 -31.73 8.12 9.96
N ALA A 23 -30.80 7.17 10.01
CA ALA A 23 -31.09 5.76 10.27
C ALA A 23 -31.28 5.45 11.76
N GLY A 24 -30.95 6.38 12.68
CA GLY A 24 -31.07 6.16 14.12
C GLY A 24 -30.12 5.10 14.67
N VAL A 25 -29.04 4.77 13.94
CA VAL A 25 -28.06 3.76 14.34
C VAL A 25 -26.76 4.39 14.82
N LYS A 26 -25.98 3.65 15.63
CA LYS A 26 -24.60 3.99 15.94
C LYS A 26 -23.69 3.17 15.02
N LEU A 27 -22.91 3.85 14.18
CA LEU A 27 -21.94 3.24 13.28
C LEU A 27 -20.62 3.99 13.38
N GLU A 28 -19.55 3.26 13.70
CA GLU A 28 -18.18 3.77 13.64
C GLU A 28 -17.59 3.46 12.27
N TYR A 29 -16.87 4.42 11.70
CA TYR A 29 -16.25 4.29 10.39
C TYR A 29 -14.94 5.06 10.36
N LYS A 30 -14.02 4.65 9.48
CA LYS A 30 -12.76 5.34 9.21
C LYS A 30 -12.77 5.88 7.80
N VAL A 31 -12.11 7.02 7.57
CA VAL A 31 -11.81 7.53 6.24
C VAL A 31 -10.30 7.59 6.07
N GLY A 32 -9.80 6.86 5.09
CA GLY A 32 -8.39 6.79 4.74
C GLY A 32 -8.19 7.05 3.26
N THR A 33 -6.98 6.77 2.78
CA THR A 33 -6.64 7.02 1.37
C THR A 33 -5.70 5.97 0.81
N MET A 34 -5.69 5.86 -0.51
CA MET A 34 -4.69 5.07 -1.20
C MET A 34 -3.39 5.87 -1.32
N ILE A 35 -2.26 5.20 -1.07
CA ILE A 35 -0.93 5.76 -1.34
C ILE A 35 -0.39 5.05 -2.57
N GLU A 36 -0.68 5.63 -3.73
CA GLU A 36 -0.42 5.05 -5.05
C GLU A 36 0.35 6.00 -5.98
N LEU A 37 0.73 7.18 -5.47
CA LEU A 37 1.54 8.17 -6.17
C LEU A 37 2.81 8.46 -5.36
N PRO A 38 3.99 8.61 -5.99
CA PRO A 38 5.23 8.92 -5.28
C PRO A 38 5.11 10.19 -4.46
N ARG A 39 4.42 11.21 -4.99
CA ARG A 39 4.15 12.46 -4.26
C ARG A 39 3.31 12.23 -3.00
N ALA A 40 2.40 11.26 -2.99
CA ALA A 40 1.61 10.95 -1.80
C ALA A 40 2.49 10.34 -0.71
N ALA A 41 3.37 9.40 -1.06
CA ALA A 41 4.35 8.83 -0.13
C ALA A 41 5.33 9.89 0.42
N LEU A 42 5.86 10.76 -0.46
CA LEU A 42 6.79 11.83 -0.10
C LEU A 42 6.18 12.92 0.81
N THR A 43 4.85 13.03 0.86
CA THR A 43 4.13 14.02 1.70
C THR A 43 3.11 13.35 2.61
N ALA A 44 3.38 12.11 3.02
CA ALA A 44 2.44 11.28 3.75
C ALA A 44 2.11 11.84 5.14
N ASP A 45 3.05 12.54 5.77
CA ASP A 45 2.88 13.33 6.99
C ASP A 45 1.68 14.27 6.91
N LYS A 46 1.55 15.03 5.82
CA LYS A 46 0.47 16.00 5.61
C LYS A 46 -0.86 15.33 5.29
N ILE A 47 -0.83 14.15 4.68
CA ILE A 47 -2.03 13.38 4.34
C ILE A 47 -2.60 12.72 5.61
N ALA A 48 -1.72 12.22 6.49
CA ALA A 48 -2.08 11.54 7.75
C ALA A 48 -2.77 12.45 8.79
N GLU A 49 -2.67 13.79 8.64
CA GLU A 49 -3.46 14.75 9.43
C GLU A 49 -4.96 14.41 9.39
N GLU A 50 -5.46 13.97 8.23
CA GLU A 50 -6.88 13.68 8.00
C GLU A 50 -7.17 12.19 7.80
N ALA A 51 -6.23 11.45 7.22
CA ALA A 51 -6.41 10.04 6.90
C ALA A 51 -6.24 9.18 8.15
N GLU A 52 -7.18 8.27 8.37
CA GLU A 52 -7.18 7.34 9.51
C GLU A 52 -6.51 6.00 9.18
N PHE A 53 -6.32 5.72 7.88
CA PHE A 53 -5.54 4.59 7.40
C PHE A 53 -4.93 4.90 6.03
N PHE A 54 -3.85 4.19 5.69
CA PHE A 54 -3.27 4.13 4.35
C PHE A 54 -3.40 2.74 3.76
N SER A 55 -3.70 2.68 2.47
CA SER A 55 -3.59 1.46 1.68
C SER A 55 -2.64 1.72 0.51
N PHE A 56 -1.50 1.05 0.47
CA PHE A 56 -0.56 1.18 -0.63
C PHE A 56 -1.13 0.48 -1.87
N GLY A 57 -1.45 1.26 -2.89
CA GLY A 57 -1.81 0.80 -4.23
C GLY A 57 -0.55 0.58 -5.04
N THR A 58 0.15 -0.53 -4.78
CA THR A 58 1.51 -0.72 -5.30
C THR A 58 1.56 -0.93 -6.80
N ASN A 59 0.49 -1.36 -7.46
CA ASN A 59 0.46 -1.44 -8.92
C ASN A 59 0.70 -0.05 -9.53
N ASP A 60 -0.12 0.95 -9.16
CA ASP A 60 0.01 2.32 -9.65
C ASP A 60 1.24 3.04 -9.12
N LEU A 61 1.65 2.72 -7.88
CA LEU A 61 2.90 3.23 -7.33
C LEU A 61 4.10 2.72 -8.13
N THR A 62 4.12 1.45 -8.53
CA THR A 62 5.14 0.88 -9.42
C THR A 62 5.11 1.59 -10.77
N GLN A 63 3.95 1.74 -11.41
CA GLN A 63 3.83 2.42 -12.71
C GLN A 63 4.46 3.81 -12.68
N THR A 64 4.12 4.59 -11.66
CA THR A 64 4.55 5.98 -11.54
C THR A 64 5.97 6.14 -11.00
N THR A 65 6.52 5.14 -10.31
CA THR A 65 7.92 5.11 -9.85
C THR A 65 8.87 4.70 -10.98
N PHE A 66 8.53 3.64 -11.73
CA PHE A 66 9.30 3.21 -12.90
C PHE A 66 9.09 4.10 -14.12
N GLY A 67 7.99 4.87 -14.16
CA GLY A 67 7.63 5.67 -15.31
C GLY A 67 7.15 4.82 -16.50
N ILE A 68 6.51 3.67 -16.23
CA ILE A 68 6.03 2.72 -17.24
C ILE A 68 4.54 2.44 -17.06
N SER A 69 3.82 2.37 -18.17
CA SER A 69 2.46 1.82 -18.23
C SER A 69 2.55 0.30 -18.22
N ARG A 70 1.84 -0.37 -17.31
CA ARG A 70 1.85 -1.83 -17.19
C ARG A 70 1.40 -2.50 -18.49
N ASP A 71 0.25 -2.06 -19.00
CA ASP A 71 -0.37 -2.61 -20.21
C ASP A 71 0.54 -2.48 -21.43
N ASP A 72 1.26 -1.35 -21.54
CA ASP A 72 2.22 -1.13 -22.62
C ASP A 72 3.52 -1.93 -22.43
N ALA A 73 4.00 -2.04 -21.18
CA ALA A 73 5.27 -2.67 -20.88
C ALA A 73 5.20 -4.18 -21.06
N GLU A 74 4.19 -4.84 -20.49
CA GLU A 74 3.99 -6.30 -20.56
C GLU A 74 3.92 -6.80 -22.02
N GLY A 75 3.22 -6.07 -22.89
CA GLY A 75 3.06 -6.42 -24.30
C GLY A 75 4.23 -6.06 -25.22
N LYS A 76 5.27 -5.36 -24.73
CA LYS A 76 6.33 -4.81 -25.59
C LYS A 76 7.74 -5.18 -25.13
N PHE A 77 8.17 -4.72 -23.96
CA PHE A 77 9.59 -4.76 -23.57
C PHE A 77 9.86 -5.40 -22.22
N LEU A 78 8.85 -5.52 -21.34
CA LEU A 78 9.08 -5.91 -19.95
C LEU A 78 9.62 -7.34 -19.83
N MET A 79 9.02 -8.29 -20.54
CA MET A 79 9.50 -9.68 -20.55
C MET A 79 10.92 -9.78 -21.09
N LYS A 80 11.24 -9.00 -22.13
CA LYS A 80 12.60 -8.91 -22.67
C LYS A 80 13.59 -8.41 -21.61
N TYR A 81 13.22 -7.42 -20.81
CA TYR A 81 14.08 -6.91 -19.73
C TYR A 81 14.35 -7.95 -18.65
N VAL A 82 13.35 -8.78 -18.32
CA VAL A 82 13.50 -9.89 -17.36
C VAL A 82 14.37 -11.02 -17.94
N ASP A 83 14.15 -11.37 -19.21
CA ASP A 83 14.91 -12.40 -19.93
C ASP A 83 16.40 -12.00 -20.08
N GLU A 84 16.65 -10.73 -20.39
CA GLU A 84 17.99 -10.14 -20.53
C GLU A 84 18.63 -9.77 -19.17
N LYS A 85 17.93 -10.03 -18.05
CA LYS A 85 18.40 -9.70 -16.69
C LYS A 85 18.74 -8.21 -16.48
N ILE A 86 18.07 -7.34 -17.23
CA ILE A 86 18.06 -5.89 -16.98
C ILE A 86 17.22 -5.61 -15.73
N LEU A 87 16.11 -6.32 -15.58
CA LEU A 87 15.35 -6.43 -14.34
C LEU A 87 15.48 -7.86 -13.83
N GLU A 88 15.65 -8.03 -12.52
CA GLU A 88 15.74 -9.38 -11.93
C GLU A 88 14.39 -10.12 -12.05
N GLU A 89 13.30 -9.40 -11.76
CA GLU A 89 11.92 -9.88 -11.74
C GLU A 89 10.97 -8.84 -12.37
N ASN A 90 9.74 -9.27 -12.68
CA ASN A 90 8.67 -8.36 -13.09
C ASN A 90 8.22 -7.50 -11.89
N PRO A 91 8.39 -6.16 -11.92
CA PRO A 91 8.09 -5.28 -10.78
C PRO A 91 6.58 -5.11 -10.50
N PHE A 92 5.71 -5.68 -11.34
CA PHE A 92 4.26 -5.76 -11.11
C PHE A 92 3.82 -7.07 -10.45
N GLU A 93 4.73 -8.04 -10.33
CA GLU A 93 4.51 -9.32 -9.66
C GLU A 93 5.23 -9.36 -8.32
N VAL A 94 6.51 -8.97 -8.33
CA VAL A 94 7.38 -8.88 -7.14
C VAL A 94 7.66 -7.40 -6.86
N LEU A 95 7.44 -6.97 -5.62
CA LEU A 95 7.65 -5.58 -5.24
C LEU A 95 9.13 -5.19 -5.38
N ASP A 96 9.42 -4.15 -6.16
CA ASP A 96 10.74 -3.52 -6.20
C ASP A 96 11.07 -2.90 -4.84
N LEU A 97 11.99 -3.51 -4.10
CA LEU A 97 12.36 -3.05 -2.76
C LEU A 97 13.26 -1.80 -2.78
N GLU A 98 14.03 -1.59 -3.85
CA GLU A 98 15.03 -0.52 -3.91
C GLU A 98 14.48 0.83 -4.37
N GLY A 99 13.35 0.83 -5.09
CA GLY A 99 12.62 2.03 -5.49
C GLY A 99 11.25 2.13 -4.81
N VAL A 100 10.29 1.29 -5.23
CA VAL A 100 8.90 1.33 -4.74
C VAL A 100 8.83 1.05 -3.23
N GLY A 101 9.61 0.08 -2.75
CA GLY A 101 9.73 -0.27 -1.34
C GLY A 101 10.16 0.92 -0.48
N LYS A 102 11.14 1.72 -0.93
CA LYS A 102 11.56 2.93 -0.20
C LYS A 102 10.43 3.96 -0.08
N LEU A 103 9.54 4.06 -1.07
CA LEU A 103 8.36 4.92 -0.98
C LEU A 103 7.33 4.36 0.01
N VAL A 104 7.14 3.04 0.05
CA VAL A 104 6.28 2.37 1.04
C VAL A 104 6.79 2.60 2.46
N GLU A 105 8.09 2.41 2.68
CA GLU A 105 8.76 2.64 3.97
C GLU A 105 8.64 4.11 4.40
N LEU A 106 9.03 5.05 3.53
CA LEU A 106 8.96 6.48 3.81
C LEU A 106 7.54 6.94 4.10
N GLY A 107 6.57 6.52 3.27
CA GLY A 107 5.16 6.88 3.45
C GLY A 107 4.58 6.36 4.75
N THR A 108 4.95 5.13 5.14
CA THR A 108 4.55 4.54 6.43
C THR A 108 5.14 5.32 7.60
N LYS A 109 6.44 5.62 7.55
CA LYS A 109 7.16 6.38 8.58
C LYS A 109 6.55 7.78 8.76
N LEU A 110 6.48 8.58 7.70
CA LEU A 110 5.94 9.94 7.74
C LEU A 110 4.47 9.96 8.19
N GLY A 111 3.66 9.00 7.71
CA GLY A 111 2.27 8.89 8.15
C GLY A 111 2.14 8.64 9.65
N ARG A 112 2.99 7.77 10.21
CA ARG A 112 3.00 7.45 11.64
C ARG A 112 3.63 8.54 12.52
N GLU A 113 4.54 9.35 11.98
CA GLU A 113 5.04 10.56 12.66
C GLU A 113 3.89 11.53 12.96
N THR A 114 2.95 11.72 12.02
CA THR A 114 1.76 12.56 12.24
C THR A 114 0.66 11.83 13.04
N ARG A 115 0.44 10.54 12.78
CA ARG A 115 -0.59 9.73 13.44
C ARG A 115 0.00 8.40 13.92
N PRO A 116 0.45 8.29 15.18
CA PRO A 116 1.15 7.10 15.69
C PRO A 116 0.37 5.79 15.53
N ASN A 117 -0.96 5.85 15.63
CA ASN A 117 -1.85 4.70 15.48
C ASN A 117 -2.42 4.56 14.06
N LEU A 118 -1.77 5.14 13.05
CA LEU A 118 -2.19 5.03 11.66
C LEU A 118 -2.13 3.57 11.22
N GLU A 119 -3.27 3.06 10.79
CA GLU A 119 -3.36 1.73 10.20
C GLU A 119 -2.84 1.80 8.76
N VAL A 120 -1.89 0.95 8.41
CA VAL A 120 -1.24 0.95 7.11
C VAL A 120 -1.27 -0.45 6.55
N GLY A 121 -1.76 -0.61 5.33
CA GLY A 121 -1.69 -1.87 4.62
C GLY A 121 -1.33 -1.70 3.16
N ILE A 122 -1.29 -2.82 2.45
CA ILE A 122 -1.02 -2.90 1.02
C ILE A 122 -2.15 -3.66 0.33
N CYS A 123 -2.49 -3.26 -0.88
CA CYS A 123 -3.43 -3.97 -1.73
C CYS A 123 -2.85 -4.21 -3.12
N GLY A 124 -3.28 -5.30 -3.76
CA GLY A 124 -2.91 -5.63 -5.14
C GLY A 124 -2.18 -6.97 -5.25
N GLU A 125 -1.47 -7.16 -6.36
CA GLU A 125 -0.78 -8.41 -6.68
C GLU A 125 0.30 -8.73 -5.65
N HIS A 126 1.10 -7.72 -5.28
CA HIS A 126 2.19 -7.80 -4.29
C HIS A 126 1.70 -8.23 -2.90
N GLY A 127 0.44 -7.97 -2.55
CA GLY A 127 -0.12 -8.38 -1.25
C GLY A 127 -0.23 -9.90 -1.08
N GLY A 128 -0.09 -10.67 -2.16
CA GLY A 128 -0.09 -12.13 -2.15
C GLY A 128 1.24 -12.77 -2.58
N GLU A 129 2.28 -11.98 -2.80
CA GLU A 129 3.61 -12.45 -3.20
C GLU A 129 4.50 -12.58 -1.95
N PRO A 130 5.10 -13.74 -1.64
CA PRO A 130 5.79 -14.00 -0.38
C PRO A 130 6.89 -13.00 0.01
N GLN A 131 7.76 -12.60 -0.91
CA GLN A 131 8.87 -11.67 -0.61
C GLN A 131 8.34 -10.27 -0.30
N SER A 132 7.32 -9.82 -1.04
CA SER A 132 6.61 -8.56 -0.84
C SER A 132 5.89 -8.55 0.51
N VAL A 133 5.27 -9.66 0.91
CA VAL A 133 4.63 -9.82 2.22
C VAL A 133 5.66 -9.77 3.35
N GLU A 134 6.81 -10.43 3.20
CA GLU A 134 7.93 -10.37 4.15
C GLU A 134 8.47 -8.95 4.30
N PHE A 135 8.62 -8.22 3.18
CA PHE A 135 8.98 -6.80 3.20
C PHE A 135 7.94 -5.96 3.95
N CYS A 136 6.66 -6.13 3.66
CA CYS A 136 5.57 -5.41 4.34
C CYS A 136 5.61 -5.62 5.86
N HIS A 137 5.91 -6.85 6.31
CA HIS A 137 6.13 -7.16 7.72
C HIS A 137 7.33 -6.37 8.29
N SER A 138 8.46 -6.36 7.57
CA SER A 138 9.68 -5.66 8.01
C SER A 138 9.51 -4.13 8.15
N VAL A 139 8.69 -3.52 7.29
CA VAL A 139 8.31 -2.08 7.36
C VAL A 139 7.24 -1.83 8.44
N GLY A 140 6.67 -2.88 9.01
CA GLY A 140 5.66 -2.82 10.06
C GLY A 140 4.27 -2.46 9.56
N LEU A 141 3.89 -2.86 8.35
CA LEU A 141 2.49 -2.75 7.90
C LEU A 141 1.57 -3.59 8.78
N ASN A 142 0.32 -3.15 8.93
CA ASN A 142 -0.71 -3.80 9.73
C ASN A 142 -1.37 -4.98 9.01
N TYR A 143 -1.49 -4.91 7.68
CA TYR A 143 -2.13 -5.96 6.89
C TYR A 143 -1.63 -5.99 5.44
N VAL A 144 -1.82 -7.14 4.80
CA VAL A 144 -1.74 -7.32 3.35
C VAL A 144 -3.11 -7.74 2.82
N SER A 145 -3.47 -7.27 1.63
CA SER A 145 -4.73 -7.60 0.96
C SER A 145 -4.46 -8.11 -0.45
N CYS A 146 -4.98 -9.30 -0.76
CA CYS A 146 -4.73 -10.01 -2.00
C CYS A 146 -6.00 -10.70 -2.53
N SER A 147 -5.94 -11.24 -3.74
CA SER A 147 -7.04 -12.02 -4.31
C SER A 147 -7.40 -13.24 -3.45
N PRO A 148 -8.66 -13.71 -3.46
CA PRO A 148 -9.11 -14.78 -2.56
C PRO A 148 -8.26 -16.04 -2.58
N PHE A 149 -7.80 -16.45 -3.77
CA PHE A 149 -6.97 -17.65 -3.93
C PHE A 149 -5.54 -17.50 -3.39
N ARG A 150 -5.05 -16.26 -3.24
CA ARG A 150 -3.73 -15.97 -2.67
C ARG A 150 -3.75 -15.79 -1.16
N VAL A 151 -4.92 -15.72 -0.52
CA VAL A 151 -5.04 -15.57 0.94
C VAL A 151 -4.25 -16.64 1.71
N PRO A 152 -4.29 -17.94 1.37
CA PRO A 152 -3.49 -18.94 2.06
C PRO A 152 -1.98 -18.70 1.93
N ILE A 153 -1.52 -18.25 0.76
CA ILE A 153 -0.10 -17.94 0.50
C ILE A 153 0.33 -16.74 1.34
N ALA A 154 -0.44 -15.65 1.32
CA ALA A 154 -0.16 -14.46 2.12
C ALA A 154 -0.08 -14.77 3.62
N ARG A 155 -0.98 -15.61 4.13
CA ARG A 155 -0.96 -16.06 5.54
C ARG A 155 0.28 -16.87 5.87
N LEU A 156 0.68 -17.79 5.00
CA LEU A 156 1.89 -18.59 5.20
C LEU A 156 3.14 -17.72 5.18
N ALA A 157 3.26 -16.82 4.19
CA ALA A 157 4.37 -15.90 4.06
C ALA A 157 4.49 -14.96 5.27
N ALA A 158 3.36 -14.40 5.75
CA ALA A 158 3.34 -13.56 6.94
C ALA A 158 3.80 -14.33 8.20
N ALA A 159 3.37 -15.59 8.37
CA ALA A 159 3.83 -16.42 9.48
C ALA A 159 5.33 -16.72 9.39
N GLN A 160 5.84 -17.02 8.20
CA GLN A 160 7.27 -17.24 7.96
C GLN A 160 8.10 -15.98 8.24
N ALA A 161 7.61 -14.80 7.86
CA ALA A 161 8.27 -13.52 8.15
C ALA A 161 8.46 -13.31 9.66
N VAL A 162 7.42 -13.57 10.46
CA VAL A 162 7.49 -13.48 11.93
C VAL A 162 8.46 -14.50 12.52
N ILE A 163 8.51 -15.73 11.99
CA ILE A 163 9.45 -16.76 12.48
C ILE A 163 10.89 -16.34 12.17
N LYS A 164 11.18 -15.92 10.94
CA LYS A 164 12.51 -15.46 10.53
C LYS A 164 13.00 -14.25 11.34
N GLU A 165 12.12 -13.32 11.68
CA GLU A 165 12.44 -12.19 12.54
C GLU A 165 12.87 -12.65 13.94
N LYS A 166 12.14 -13.62 14.53
CA LYS A 166 12.46 -14.18 15.85
C LYS A 166 13.76 -14.97 15.88
N GLU A 167 14.15 -15.60 14.77
CA GLU A 167 15.42 -16.33 14.67
C GLU A 167 16.64 -15.40 14.55
N LYS A 168 16.44 -14.14 14.12
CA LYS A 168 17.50 -13.13 13.97
C LYS A 168 17.74 -12.29 15.23
N ASN A 169 16.78 -12.25 16.16
CA ASN A 169 16.82 -11.51 17.41
C ASN A 169 17.24 -12.41 18.58
#